data_AF-A0A840ABK8-F1
#
_entry.id   AF-A0A840ABK8-F1
#
_cell.length_a   1.000
_cell.length_b   1.000
_cell.length_c   1.000
_cell.angle_alpha   90.00
_cell.angle_beta   90.00
_cell.angle_gamma   90.00
#
_symmetry.space_group_name_H-M   'P 1'
#
loop_
_entity.id
_entity.type
_entity.pdbx_description
1 polymer ?
#
loop_
_entity_poly.entity_id
_entity_poly.type
_entity_poly.pdbx_seq_one_letter_code
_entity_poly.pdbx_strand_id
1 'polypeptide(L)'
;MSAAAPCSGSGPTPWAQARRIVIKIGSALLVEAERAEPRAAWLASVAEDIAALRAQGREVIVVSSGAVALARRTLGLTGRTLRLEQKQAAAAVGQIRLAGAWDTALAAQGLRAAQLLLTLEDSEDRRRYLNARATLGTLLELGCVPVINENDTVATAEIRFGDNDRLAARVAEMVQADALVLFSDIDGLYTADPRRDPTATHLPVVERITDDIMAMGGEPPPGYSSGGMRTKLIAARIATGAGCAMAIAKGEAMHPLRALEEGARCTWFLAPPEARTARKRWIAGSLAPLGTLVVDEGAVGALRRGSSLLPAGVREVRGEFLRGDPLSVRDATGREWARGLSAYDAADARRIAGHRSAEIEAILGWRGRDEIIHRDDLVLLEE
;
A
#
# COMPACT_ATOMS: atom_id res chain seq x y z
N MET A 1 -21.31 -23.16 22.91
CA MET A 1 -21.72 -21.91 22.24
C MET A 1 -21.45 -20.78 23.20
N SER A 2 -20.31 -20.10 23.08
CA SER A 2 -20.01 -18.90 23.85
C SER A 2 -19.99 -17.75 22.85
N ALA A 3 -21.00 -16.89 22.90
CA ALA A 3 -21.07 -15.69 22.09
C ALA A 3 -19.95 -14.76 22.55
N ALA A 4 -19.03 -14.44 21.64
CA ALA A 4 -18.00 -13.44 21.88
C ALA A 4 -18.67 -12.09 22.16
N ALA A 5 -18.30 -11.45 23.27
CA ALA A 5 -18.78 -10.12 23.59
C ALA A 5 -18.28 -9.11 22.53
N PRO A 6 -19.12 -8.18 22.05
CA PRO A 6 -18.70 -7.14 21.13
C PRO A 6 -17.69 -6.20 21.80
N CYS A 7 -16.68 -5.76 21.05
CA CYS A 7 -15.69 -4.78 21.48
C CYS A 7 -16.37 -3.48 21.91
N SER A 8 -16.55 -3.28 23.22
CA SER A 8 -17.19 -2.11 23.81
C SER A 8 -16.19 -0.96 24.04
N GLY A 9 -15.60 -0.46 22.95
CA GLY A 9 -14.92 0.85 22.94
C GLY A 9 -15.80 1.83 22.17
N SER A 10 -16.34 2.85 22.84
CA SER A 10 -17.40 3.76 22.36
C SER A 10 -16.95 4.80 21.31
N GLY A 11 -15.94 4.48 20.49
CA GLY A 11 -15.55 5.26 19.32
C GLY A 11 -15.79 4.47 18.03
N PRO A 12 -15.99 5.14 16.88
CA PRO A 12 -16.03 4.45 15.60
C PRO A 12 -14.74 3.65 15.40
N THR A 13 -14.87 2.37 15.03
CA THR A 13 -13.71 1.51 14.76
C THR A 13 -12.90 2.07 13.58
N PRO A 14 -11.57 1.86 13.51
CA PRO A 14 -10.77 2.28 12.35
C PRO A 14 -11.36 1.79 11.02
N TRP A 15 -12.04 0.64 11.04
CA TRP A 15 -12.77 0.08 9.89
C TRP A 15 -13.92 0.97 9.40
N ALA A 16 -14.79 1.44 10.30
CA ALA A 16 -16.00 2.17 9.94
C ALA A 16 -15.70 3.50 9.22
N GLN A 17 -14.54 4.10 9.48
CA GLN A 17 -14.10 5.36 8.88
C GLN A 17 -13.21 5.18 7.65
N ALA A 18 -12.75 3.96 7.37
CA ALA A 18 -11.79 3.71 6.31
C ALA A 18 -12.43 3.90 4.93
N ARG A 19 -11.89 4.84 4.14
CA ARG A 19 -12.31 5.07 2.75
C ARG A 19 -11.42 4.31 1.78
N ARG A 20 -10.12 4.28 2.02
CA ARG A 20 -9.15 3.53 1.21
C ARG A 20 -8.56 2.38 2.01
N ILE A 21 -8.82 1.17 1.55
CA ILE A 21 -8.52 -0.07 2.27
C ILE A 21 -7.55 -0.92 1.44
N VAL A 22 -6.47 -1.37 2.06
CA VAL A 22 -5.61 -2.43 1.51
C VAL A 22 -5.94 -3.72 2.25
N ILE A 23 -6.18 -4.80 1.50
CA ILE A 23 -6.34 -6.14 2.08
C ILE A 23 -5.19 -7.02 1.59
N LYS A 24 -4.62 -7.81 2.50
CA LYS A 24 -3.59 -8.79 2.15
C LYS A 24 -4.12 -10.19 2.36
N ILE A 25 -3.98 -11.01 1.33
CA ILE A 25 -4.42 -12.40 1.32
C ILE A 25 -3.21 -13.32 1.14
N GLY A 26 -2.98 -14.18 2.12
CA GLY A 26 -1.93 -15.19 2.08
C GLY A 26 -2.27 -16.38 1.17
N SER A 27 -1.25 -17.08 0.69
CA SER A 27 -1.42 -18.21 -0.24
C SER A 27 -2.25 -19.35 0.34
N ALA A 28 -2.19 -19.58 1.66
CA ALA A 28 -2.96 -20.61 2.35
C ALA A 28 -4.48 -20.35 2.33
N LEU A 29 -4.89 -19.09 2.19
CA LEU A 29 -6.31 -18.74 2.09
C LEU A 29 -6.84 -18.88 0.68
N LEU A 30 -6.01 -18.55 -0.32
CA LEU A 30 -6.42 -18.49 -1.72
C LEU A 30 -6.26 -19.82 -2.46
N VAL A 31 -5.28 -20.65 -2.11
CA VAL A 31 -4.91 -21.84 -2.89
C VAL A 31 -5.28 -23.12 -2.13
N GLU A 32 -6.04 -24.00 -2.77
CA GLU A 32 -6.20 -25.38 -2.35
C GLU A 32 -4.90 -26.14 -2.64
N ALA A 33 -4.08 -26.31 -1.60
CA ALA A 33 -2.70 -26.76 -1.76
C ALA A 33 -2.56 -28.14 -2.40
N GLU A 34 -3.56 -29.01 -2.27
CA GLU A 34 -3.58 -30.37 -2.83
C GLU A 34 -3.80 -30.37 -4.35
N ARG A 35 -4.74 -29.57 -4.83
CA ARG A 35 -5.08 -29.46 -6.25
C ARG A 35 -4.25 -28.41 -6.98
N ALA A 36 -3.55 -27.54 -6.25
CA ALA A 36 -2.89 -26.35 -6.82
C ALA A 36 -3.89 -25.50 -7.62
N GLU A 37 -5.08 -25.32 -7.06
CA GLU A 37 -6.19 -24.56 -7.65
C GLU A 37 -6.62 -23.42 -6.73
N PRO A 38 -7.14 -22.32 -7.27
CA PRO A 38 -7.76 -21.29 -6.45
C PRO A 38 -8.99 -21.85 -5.73
N ARG A 39 -9.19 -21.45 -4.47
CA ARG A 39 -10.44 -21.70 -3.73
C ARG A 39 -11.53 -20.78 -4.29
N ALA A 40 -12.10 -21.16 -5.44
CA ALA A 40 -12.98 -20.30 -6.24
C ALA A 40 -14.18 -19.75 -5.46
N ALA A 41 -14.87 -20.60 -4.68
CA ALA A 41 -15.98 -20.16 -3.85
C ALA A 41 -15.56 -19.10 -2.82
N TRP A 42 -14.44 -19.34 -2.12
CA TRP A 42 -13.92 -18.39 -1.14
C TRP A 42 -13.52 -17.06 -1.81
N LEU A 43 -12.84 -17.11 -2.95
CA LEU A 43 -12.46 -15.93 -3.72
C LEU A 43 -13.69 -15.12 -4.20
N ALA A 44 -14.74 -15.81 -4.64
CA ALA A 44 -16.01 -15.18 -5.00
C ALA A 44 -16.64 -14.45 -3.80
N SER A 45 -16.63 -15.06 -2.61
CA SER A 45 -17.14 -14.41 -1.39
C SER A 45 -16.35 -13.15 -1.01
N VAL A 46 -15.03 -13.15 -1.24
CA VAL A 46 -14.20 -11.95 -1.03
C VAL A 46 -14.53 -10.89 -2.08
N ALA A 47 -14.73 -11.27 -3.35
CA ALA A 47 -15.13 -10.33 -4.39
C ALA A 47 -16.50 -9.70 -4.11
N GLU A 48 -17.47 -10.46 -3.59
CA GLU A 48 -18.77 -9.94 -3.12
C GLU A 48 -18.61 -8.93 -1.99
N ASP A 49 -17.74 -9.20 -1.01
CA ASP A 49 -17.45 -8.24 0.05
C ASP A 49 -16.79 -6.97 -0.49
N ILE A 50 -15.84 -7.10 -1.42
CA ILE A 50 -15.21 -5.95 -2.09
C ILE A 50 -16.29 -5.13 -2.81
N ALA A 51 -17.20 -5.77 -3.54
CA ALA A 51 -18.29 -5.09 -4.22
C ALA A 51 -19.21 -4.33 -3.25
N ALA A 52 -19.53 -4.91 -2.09
CA ALA A 52 -20.29 -4.25 -1.05
C ALA A 52 -19.56 -2.99 -0.53
N LEU A 53 -18.25 -3.05 -0.29
CA LEU A 53 -17.46 -1.87 0.11
C LEU A 53 -17.39 -0.82 -0.99
N ARG A 54 -17.23 -1.23 -2.25
CA ARG A 54 -17.24 -0.33 -3.42
C ARG A 54 -18.59 0.39 -3.56
N ALA A 55 -19.70 -0.29 -3.30
CA ALA A 55 -21.04 0.31 -3.32
C ALA A 55 -21.23 1.39 -2.24
N GLN A 56 -20.45 1.32 -1.14
CA GLN A 56 -20.40 2.34 -0.10
C GLN A 56 -19.44 3.51 -0.44
N GLY A 57 -18.85 3.52 -1.64
CA GLY A 57 -17.89 4.55 -2.07
C GLY A 57 -16.48 4.36 -1.50
N ARG A 58 -16.16 3.18 -0.95
CA ARG A 58 -14.81 2.86 -0.47
C ARG A 58 -13.95 2.34 -1.63
N GLU A 59 -12.66 2.59 -1.58
CA GLU A 59 -11.64 2.07 -2.49
C GLU A 59 -10.94 0.87 -1.84
N VAL A 60 -10.78 -0.20 -2.61
CA VAL A 60 -10.14 -1.44 -2.12
C VAL A 60 -8.99 -1.83 -3.05
N ILE A 61 -7.85 -2.14 -2.43
CA ILE A 61 -6.65 -2.66 -3.08
C ILE A 61 -6.34 -4.03 -2.49
N VAL A 62 -6.04 -4.99 -3.35
CA VAL A 62 -5.73 -6.37 -2.95
C VAL A 62 -4.22 -6.61 -3.11
N VAL A 63 -3.57 -7.11 -2.05
CA VAL A 63 -2.23 -7.69 -2.11
C VAL A 63 -2.35 -9.20 -1.95
N SER A 64 -2.14 -9.94 -3.02
CA SER A 64 -2.43 -11.37 -3.08
C SER A 64 -1.17 -12.19 -3.26
N SER A 65 -0.93 -13.12 -2.34
CA SER A 65 0.03 -14.21 -2.55
C SER A 65 -0.61 -15.36 -3.33
N GLY A 66 0.18 -16.39 -3.69
CA GLY A 66 -0.35 -17.67 -4.19
C GLY A 66 0.19 -18.12 -5.53
N ALA A 67 0.90 -17.26 -6.28
CA ALA A 67 1.42 -17.57 -7.62
C ALA A 67 2.23 -18.88 -7.63
N VAL A 68 3.29 -18.98 -6.83
CA VAL A 68 4.10 -20.21 -6.72
C VAL A 68 3.26 -21.44 -6.37
N ALA A 69 2.31 -21.32 -5.44
CA ALA A 69 1.48 -22.43 -4.99
C ALA A 69 0.53 -22.94 -6.08
N LEU A 70 0.07 -22.05 -6.97
CA LEU A 70 -0.77 -22.39 -8.11
C LEU A 70 -0.02 -23.13 -9.23
N ALA A 71 1.30 -23.01 -9.36
CA ALA A 71 2.01 -23.66 -10.48
C ALA A 71 2.96 -24.79 -10.05
N ARG A 72 3.45 -24.80 -8.81
CA ARG A 72 4.54 -25.72 -8.43
C ARG A 72 4.21 -27.19 -8.69
N ARG A 73 2.97 -27.64 -8.42
CA ARG A 73 2.59 -29.05 -8.64
C ARG A 73 2.49 -29.39 -10.12
N THR A 74 1.85 -28.52 -10.91
CA THR A 74 1.68 -28.72 -12.36
C THR A 74 3.02 -28.72 -13.11
N LEU A 75 4.03 -28.04 -12.56
CA LEU A 75 5.40 -28.02 -13.08
C LEU A 75 6.29 -29.16 -12.55
N GLY A 76 5.75 -30.10 -11.76
CA GLY A 76 6.53 -31.19 -11.17
C GLY A 76 7.51 -30.73 -10.06
N LEU A 77 7.38 -29.49 -9.58
CA LEU A 77 8.20 -28.91 -8.53
C LEU A 77 7.65 -29.27 -7.14
N THR A 78 7.71 -30.57 -6.82
CA THR A 78 7.15 -31.15 -5.57
C THR A 78 8.13 -31.19 -4.40
N GLY A 79 9.39 -30.77 -4.62
CA GLY A 79 10.41 -30.72 -3.57
C GLY A 79 10.01 -29.82 -2.40
N ARG A 80 10.41 -30.21 -1.17
CA ARG A 80 10.07 -29.49 0.07
C ARG A 80 10.60 -28.05 0.08
N THR A 81 11.79 -27.84 -0.49
CA THR A 81 12.42 -26.53 -0.66
C THR A 81 12.80 -26.35 -2.13
N LEU A 82 12.19 -25.37 -2.79
CA LEU A 82 12.51 -25.02 -4.17
C LEU A 82 13.72 -24.09 -4.21
N ARG A 83 14.61 -24.29 -5.20
CA ARG A 83 15.68 -23.32 -5.52
C ARG A 83 15.06 -22.01 -6.01
N LEU A 84 15.81 -20.92 -5.97
CA LEU A 84 15.30 -19.58 -6.33
C LEU A 84 14.72 -19.58 -7.74
N GLU A 85 15.47 -20.07 -8.73
CA GLU A 85 15.04 -20.10 -10.13
C GLU A 85 13.80 -20.99 -10.34
N GLN A 86 13.63 -22.05 -9.54
CA GLN A 86 12.44 -22.89 -9.57
C GLN A 86 11.22 -22.15 -8.99
N LYS A 87 11.41 -21.38 -7.92
CA LYS A 87 10.35 -20.52 -7.37
C LYS A 87 9.95 -19.44 -8.36
N GLN A 88 10.92 -18.79 -9.00
CA GLN A 88 10.68 -17.76 -10.01
C GLN A 88 9.92 -18.30 -11.22
N ALA A 89 10.33 -19.46 -11.74
CA ALA A 89 9.62 -20.14 -12.82
C ALA A 89 8.18 -20.51 -12.44
N ALA A 90 7.97 -21.04 -11.22
CA ALA A 90 6.63 -21.33 -10.72
C ALA A 90 5.80 -20.05 -10.51
N ALA A 91 6.39 -18.97 -10.01
CA ALA A 91 5.72 -17.70 -9.84
C ALA A 91 5.27 -17.13 -11.20
N ALA A 92 6.14 -17.14 -12.21
CA ALA A 92 5.81 -16.64 -13.55
C ALA A 92 4.60 -17.37 -14.16
N VAL A 93 4.58 -18.71 -14.09
CA VAL A 93 3.44 -19.51 -14.58
C VAL A 93 2.19 -19.29 -13.72
N GLY A 94 2.36 -19.30 -12.40
CA GLY A 94 1.25 -19.21 -11.45
C GLY A 94 0.62 -17.82 -11.36
N GLN A 95 1.38 -16.77 -11.69
CA GLN A 95 0.88 -15.40 -11.68
C GLN A 95 -0.22 -15.18 -12.71
N ILE A 96 -0.14 -15.85 -13.88
CA ILE A 96 -1.21 -15.84 -14.89
C ILE A 96 -2.50 -16.42 -14.30
N ARG A 97 -2.38 -17.57 -13.60
CA ARG A 97 -3.53 -18.23 -12.95
C ARG A 97 -4.10 -17.38 -11.82
N LEU A 98 -3.24 -16.75 -11.02
CA LEU A 98 -3.65 -15.86 -9.93
C LEU A 98 -4.41 -14.65 -10.46
N ALA A 99 -3.88 -14.01 -11.52
CA ALA A 99 -4.51 -12.88 -12.18
C ALA A 99 -5.89 -13.25 -12.72
N GLY A 100 -5.98 -14.35 -13.47
CA GLY A 100 -7.24 -14.81 -14.06
C GLY A 100 -8.29 -15.19 -13.01
N ALA A 101 -7.87 -15.76 -11.87
CA ALA A 101 -8.79 -16.07 -10.78
C ALA A 101 -9.40 -14.80 -10.16
N TRP A 102 -8.58 -13.77 -9.90
CA TRP A 102 -9.05 -12.49 -9.40
C TRP A 102 -9.90 -11.74 -10.42
N ASP A 103 -9.49 -11.71 -11.68
CA ASP A 103 -10.23 -11.07 -12.76
C ASP A 103 -11.63 -11.70 -12.91
N THR A 104 -11.71 -13.04 -12.94
CA THR A 104 -12.99 -13.76 -12.99
C THR A 104 -13.89 -13.43 -11.80
N ALA A 105 -13.34 -13.47 -10.58
CA ALA A 105 -14.12 -13.23 -9.36
C ALA A 105 -14.63 -11.78 -9.27
N LEU A 106 -13.81 -10.80 -9.63
CA LEU A 106 -14.18 -9.38 -9.61
C LEU A 106 -15.13 -9.03 -10.77
N ALA A 107 -14.91 -9.58 -11.97
CA ALA A 107 -15.78 -9.36 -13.13
C ALA A 107 -17.20 -9.88 -12.89
N ALA A 108 -17.36 -10.99 -12.16
CA ALA A 108 -18.67 -11.50 -11.74
C ALA A 108 -19.47 -10.49 -10.88
N GLN A 109 -18.78 -9.53 -10.24
CA GLN A 109 -19.38 -8.45 -9.46
C GLN A 109 -19.42 -7.10 -10.21
N GLY A 110 -19.12 -7.10 -11.52
CA GLY A 110 -19.04 -5.88 -12.33
C GLY A 110 -17.82 -5.01 -12.03
N LEU A 111 -16.81 -5.53 -11.32
CA LEU A 111 -15.59 -4.82 -10.98
C LEU A 111 -14.47 -5.17 -11.96
N ARG A 112 -13.60 -4.20 -12.24
CA ARG A 112 -12.43 -4.37 -13.11
C ARG A 112 -11.18 -4.60 -12.28
N ALA A 113 -10.56 -5.77 -12.43
CA ALA A 113 -9.25 -6.04 -11.84
C ALA A 113 -8.16 -5.27 -12.60
N ALA A 114 -7.14 -4.79 -11.89
CA ALA A 114 -5.94 -4.23 -12.51
C ALA A 114 -4.71 -4.88 -11.89
N GLN A 115 -3.94 -5.61 -12.68
CA GLN A 115 -2.75 -6.30 -12.18
C GLN A 115 -1.58 -5.33 -12.04
N LEU A 116 -0.89 -5.39 -10.90
CA LEU A 116 0.42 -4.77 -10.71
C LEU A 116 1.40 -5.77 -10.11
N LEU A 117 2.64 -5.70 -10.55
CA LEU A 117 3.77 -6.43 -9.99
C LEU A 117 4.79 -5.43 -9.47
N LEU A 118 5.12 -5.52 -8.19
CA LEU A 118 6.05 -4.61 -7.52
C LEU A 118 7.09 -5.43 -6.76
N THR A 119 8.29 -4.92 -6.61
CA THR A 119 9.29 -5.44 -5.66
C THR A 119 9.34 -4.55 -4.43
N LEU A 120 9.92 -5.06 -3.33
CA LEU A 120 10.24 -4.20 -2.18
C LEU A 120 11.19 -3.05 -2.57
N GLU A 121 12.16 -3.30 -3.46
CA GLU A 121 13.10 -2.29 -3.95
C GLU A 121 12.41 -1.15 -4.70
N ASP A 122 11.30 -1.42 -5.40
CA ASP A 122 10.51 -0.39 -6.08
C ASP A 122 9.86 0.60 -5.10
N SER A 123 9.71 0.21 -3.82
CA SER A 123 9.24 1.10 -2.76
C SER A 123 10.37 1.93 -2.12
N GLU A 124 11.62 1.51 -2.31
CA GLU A 124 12.82 2.18 -1.77
C GLU A 124 13.45 3.13 -2.80
N ASP A 125 13.33 2.83 -4.10
CA ASP A 125 13.66 3.77 -5.16
C ASP A 125 12.57 4.84 -5.31
N ARG A 126 12.98 6.11 -5.16
CA ARG A 126 12.04 7.24 -5.16
C ARG A 126 11.27 7.39 -6.47
N ARG A 127 11.93 7.21 -7.62
CA ARG A 127 11.30 7.39 -8.93
C ARG A 127 10.28 6.27 -9.19
N ARG A 128 10.65 5.03 -8.89
CA ARG A 128 9.76 3.87 -9.03
C ARG A 128 8.57 3.95 -8.08
N TYR A 129 8.79 4.38 -6.83
CA TYR A 129 7.74 4.64 -5.86
C TYR A 129 6.71 5.65 -6.40
N LEU A 130 7.18 6.80 -6.93
CA LEU A 130 6.29 7.84 -7.45
C LEU A 130 5.52 7.38 -8.69
N ASN A 131 6.14 6.56 -9.55
CA ASN A 131 5.46 5.94 -10.69
C ASN A 131 4.39 4.96 -10.24
N ALA A 132 4.72 3.99 -9.38
CA ALA A 132 3.77 3.00 -8.88
C ALA A 132 2.57 3.67 -8.20
N ARG A 133 2.81 4.68 -7.37
CA ARG A 133 1.75 5.47 -6.73
C ARG A 133 0.87 6.21 -7.74
N ALA A 134 1.47 6.82 -8.77
CA ALA A 134 0.70 7.51 -9.82
C ALA A 134 -0.25 6.55 -10.53
N THR A 135 0.25 5.38 -10.92
CA THR A 135 -0.53 4.32 -11.55
C THR A 135 -1.66 3.84 -10.63
N LEU A 136 -1.36 3.58 -9.36
CA LEU A 136 -2.36 3.17 -8.37
C LEU A 136 -3.47 4.23 -8.21
N GLY A 137 -3.11 5.51 -8.07
CA GLY A 137 -4.09 6.59 -7.98
C GLY A 137 -5.00 6.66 -9.21
N THR A 138 -4.43 6.60 -10.40
CA THR A 138 -5.18 6.61 -11.67
C THR A 138 -6.13 5.42 -11.77
N LEU A 139 -5.69 4.22 -11.38
CA LEU A 139 -6.53 3.02 -11.41
C LEU A 139 -7.72 3.12 -10.46
N LEU A 140 -7.53 3.71 -9.27
CA LEU A 140 -8.61 3.93 -8.32
C LEU A 140 -9.63 4.94 -8.86
N GLU A 141 -9.17 6.04 -9.47
CA GLU A 141 -10.02 7.04 -10.13
C GLU A 141 -10.85 6.44 -11.28
N LEU A 142 -10.26 5.51 -12.05
CA LEU A 142 -10.95 4.76 -13.11
C LEU A 142 -11.93 3.70 -12.58
N GLY A 143 -12.00 3.52 -11.26
CA GLY A 143 -12.90 2.58 -10.59
C GLY A 143 -12.40 1.14 -10.55
N CYS A 144 -11.13 0.89 -10.90
CA CYS A 144 -10.54 -0.46 -10.85
C CYS A 144 -10.27 -0.90 -9.41
N VAL A 145 -10.11 -2.22 -9.23
CA VAL A 145 -9.58 -2.85 -8.01
C VAL A 145 -8.16 -3.33 -8.33
N PRO A 146 -7.12 -2.64 -7.85
CA PRO A 146 -5.74 -3.08 -8.03
C PRO A 146 -5.49 -4.42 -7.31
N VAL A 147 -4.92 -5.38 -8.03
CA VAL A 147 -4.49 -6.69 -7.53
C VAL A 147 -2.98 -6.79 -7.68
N ILE A 148 -2.30 -6.63 -6.55
CA ILE A 148 -0.85 -6.49 -6.46
C ILE A 148 -0.25 -7.81 -5.96
N ASN A 149 0.82 -8.26 -6.59
CA ASN A 149 1.71 -9.29 -6.04
C ASN A 149 3.16 -8.86 -6.21
N GLU A 150 4.07 -9.55 -5.54
CA GLU A 150 5.50 -9.36 -5.73
C GLU A 150 5.93 -9.76 -7.16
N ASN A 151 6.84 -9.00 -7.76
CA ASN A 151 7.46 -9.39 -9.04
C ASN A 151 8.58 -10.41 -8.80
N ASP A 152 8.19 -11.65 -8.49
CA ASP A 152 9.09 -12.73 -8.12
C ASP A 152 10.22 -12.96 -9.16
N THR A 153 9.97 -12.71 -10.45
CA THR A 153 10.94 -12.97 -11.54
C THR A 153 12.19 -12.09 -11.45
N VAL A 154 12.05 -10.87 -10.93
CA VAL A 154 13.16 -9.89 -10.82
C VAL A 154 13.56 -9.61 -9.38
N ALA A 155 12.83 -10.15 -8.40
CA ALA A 155 13.21 -10.10 -7.00
C ALA A 155 14.51 -10.88 -6.79
N THR A 156 15.56 -10.18 -6.35
CA THR A 156 16.91 -10.73 -6.16
C THR A 156 17.13 -11.30 -4.75
N ALA A 157 16.38 -10.78 -3.77
CA ALA A 157 16.29 -11.40 -2.45
C ALA A 157 15.61 -12.78 -2.58
N GLU A 158 16.06 -13.76 -1.80
CA GLU A 158 15.37 -15.05 -1.73
C GLU A 158 13.88 -14.79 -1.52
N ILE A 159 13.01 -15.27 -2.42
CA ILE A 159 11.56 -15.18 -2.26
C ILE A 159 11.20 -15.80 -0.90
N ARG A 160 10.92 -14.94 0.08
CA ARG A 160 10.64 -15.30 1.47
C ARG A 160 9.15 -15.20 1.69
N PHE A 161 8.54 -16.20 2.34
CA PHE A 161 7.15 -16.03 2.75
C PHE A 161 7.05 -14.87 3.73
N GLY A 162 5.96 -14.11 3.64
CA GLY A 162 5.71 -12.95 4.51
C GLY A 162 6.20 -11.62 3.93
N ASP A 163 6.91 -11.62 2.81
CA ASP A 163 7.28 -10.39 2.10
C ASP A 163 6.04 -9.63 1.64
N ASN A 164 4.97 -10.35 1.28
CA ASN A 164 3.69 -9.73 0.98
C ASN A 164 3.01 -9.01 2.16
N ASP A 165 3.35 -9.31 3.43
CA ASP A 165 2.88 -8.49 4.56
C ASP A 165 3.54 -7.10 4.51
N ARG A 166 4.85 -7.06 4.24
CA ARG A 166 5.61 -5.81 4.09
C ARG A 166 5.22 -5.07 2.82
N LEU A 167 5.05 -5.77 1.70
CA LEU A 167 4.57 -5.20 0.45
C LEU A 167 3.21 -4.54 0.67
N ALA A 168 2.28 -5.20 1.37
CA ALA A 168 0.98 -4.63 1.68
C ALA A 168 1.08 -3.36 2.54
N ALA A 169 1.99 -3.32 3.52
CA ALA A 169 2.25 -2.11 4.28
C ALA A 169 2.86 -0.98 3.44
N ARG A 170 3.78 -1.31 2.51
CA ARG A 170 4.35 -0.33 1.57
C ARG A 170 3.32 0.19 0.57
N VAL A 171 2.42 -0.67 0.09
CA VAL A 171 1.28 -0.28 -0.73
C VAL A 171 0.36 0.64 0.04
N ALA A 172 0.02 0.29 1.28
CA ALA A 172 -0.80 1.13 2.15
C ALA A 172 -0.17 2.50 2.39
N GLU A 173 1.14 2.56 2.61
CA GLU A 173 1.90 3.81 2.69
C GLU A 173 1.87 4.60 1.37
N MET A 174 2.13 3.95 0.23
CA MET A 174 2.13 4.57 -1.10
C MET A 174 0.80 5.26 -1.41
N VAL A 175 -0.30 4.57 -1.14
CA VAL A 175 -1.65 5.06 -1.48
C VAL A 175 -2.30 5.83 -0.34
N GLN A 176 -1.59 6.06 0.77
CA GLN A 176 -2.13 6.71 1.99
C GLN A 176 -3.45 6.06 2.44
N ALA A 177 -3.45 4.74 2.54
CA ALA A 177 -4.62 3.98 2.97
C ALA A 177 -5.03 4.36 4.40
N ASP A 178 -6.33 4.28 4.68
CA ASP A 178 -6.87 4.46 6.02
C ASP A 178 -6.70 3.19 6.86
N ALA A 179 -6.87 2.03 6.22
CA ALA A 179 -6.74 0.73 6.85
C ALA A 179 -5.99 -0.30 5.98
N LEU A 180 -5.18 -1.12 6.65
CA LEU A 180 -4.56 -2.33 6.11
C LEU A 180 -5.08 -3.55 6.87
N VAL A 181 -5.70 -4.51 6.19
CA VAL A 181 -6.15 -5.77 6.81
C VAL A 181 -5.28 -6.91 6.34
N LEU A 182 -4.55 -7.55 7.27
CA LEU A 182 -3.80 -8.77 7.01
C LEU A 182 -4.65 -9.98 7.38
N PHE A 183 -5.24 -10.64 6.38
CA PHE A 183 -5.92 -11.90 6.60
C PHE A 183 -4.93 -13.05 6.80
N SER A 184 -5.06 -13.75 7.92
CA SER A 184 -4.20 -14.85 8.35
C SER A 184 -5.00 -16.07 8.81
N ASP A 185 -4.28 -17.13 9.14
CA ASP A 185 -4.67 -18.30 9.92
C ASP A 185 -4.78 -18.05 11.44
N ILE A 186 -4.61 -16.79 11.87
CA ILE A 186 -4.74 -16.34 13.26
C ILE A 186 -5.60 -15.07 13.30
N ASP A 187 -6.36 -14.90 14.37
CA ASP A 187 -7.33 -13.82 14.59
C ASP A 187 -6.75 -12.62 15.37
N GLY A 188 -5.43 -12.50 15.45
CA GLY A 188 -4.78 -11.36 16.10
C GLY A 188 -3.39 -11.64 16.65
N LEU A 189 -2.90 -10.68 17.41
CA LEU A 189 -1.73 -10.76 18.28
C LEU A 189 -2.16 -11.30 19.65
N TYR A 190 -1.27 -12.10 20.24
CA TYR A 190 -1.43 -12.66 21.56
C TYR A 190 -0.19 -12.36 22.41
N THR A 191 -0.32 -12.41 23.73
CA THR A 191 0.80 -12.21 24.67
C THR A 191 1.90 -13.26 24.51
N ALA A 192 1.57 -14.43 23.97
CA ALA A 192 2.48 -15.50 23.56
C ALA A 192 1.84 -16.28 22.39
N ASP A 193 2.56 -17.22 21.75
CA ASP A 193 1.97 -18.05 20.69
C ASP A 193 0.87 -18.96 21.27
N PRO A 194 -0.42 -18.74 20.93
CA PRO A 194 -1.54 -19.49 21.52
C PRO A 194 -1.57 -20.96 21.10
N ARG A 195 -0.78 -21.35 20.09
CA ARG A 195 -0.63 -22.75 19.68
C ARG A 195 0.31 -23.53 20.60
N ARG A 196 1.13 -22.81 21.39
CA ARG A 196 2.16 -23.37 22.27
C ARG A 196 1.88 -23.08 23.74
N ASP A 197 1.29 -21.92 24.02
CA ASP A 197 0.97 -21.47 25.37
C ASP A 197 -0.55 -21.31 25.54
N PRO A 198 -1.22 -22.19 26.31
CA PRO A 198 -2.66 -22.09 26.55
C PRO A 198 -3.06 -20.89 27.42
N THR A 199 -2.11 -20.23 28.08
CA THR A 199 -2.34 -19.01 28.88
C THR A 199 -2.24 -17.73 28.05
N ALA A 200 -1.89 -17.84 26.76
CA ALA A 200 -1.81 -16.71 25.85
C ALA A 200 -3.14 -15.96 25.76
N THR A 201 -3.10 -14.66 25.98
CA THR A 201 -4.29 -13.79 25.92
C THR A 201 -4.27 -12.96 24.65
N HIS A 202 -5.44 -12.83 24.01
CA HIS A 202 -5.62 -12.03 22.79
C HIS A 202 -5.54 -10.54 23.11
N LEU A 203 -4.87 -9.78 22.26
CA LEU A 203 -4.74 -8.33 22.36
C LEU A 203 -5.69 -7.70 21.32
N PRO A 204 -6.86 -7.14 21.72
CA PRO A 204 -7.81 -6.58 20.75
C PRO A 204 -7.31 -5.29 20.10
N VAL A 205 -6.54 -4.49 20.82
CA VAL A 205 -6.00 -3.20 20.36
C VAL A 205 -4.55 -3.04 20.82
N VAL A 206 -3.72 -2.55 19.92
CA VAL A 206 -2.33 -2.14 20.14
C VAL A 206 -2.23 -0.67 19.73
N GLU A 207 -2.17 0.22 20.71
CA GLU A 207 -2.13 1.67 20.45
C GLU A 207 -0.79 2.12 19.83
N ARG A 208 0.30 1.43 20.17
CA ARG A 208 1.66 1.76 19.71
C ARG A 208 2.54 0.51 19.68
N ILE A 209 3.37 0.43 18.65
CA ILE A 209 4.28 -0.71 18.45
C ILE A 209 5.60 -0.42 19.16
N THR A 210 5.67 -0.81 20.43
CA THR A 210 6.88 -0.77 21.25
C THR A 210 7.80 -1.96 20.96
N ASP A 211 9.00 -1.96 21.53
CA ASP A 211 9.91 -3.10 21.41
C ASP A 211 9.36 -4.36 22.11
N ASP A 212 8.60 -4.21 23.19
CA ASP A 212 7.88 -5.32 23.84
C ASP A 212 6.84 -5.94 22.90
N ILE A 213 6.06 -5.11 22.20
CA ILE A 213 5.12 -5.60 21.18
C ILE A 213 5.87 -6.32 20.07
N MET A 214 7.02 -5.78 19.60
CA MET A 214 7.83 -6.46 18.59
C MET A 214 8.38 -7.81 19.08
N ALA A 215 8.74 -7.91 20.36
CA ALA A 215 9.25 -9.13 20.96
C ALA A 215 8.21 -10.25 20.97
N MET A 216 6.91 -9.92 21.07
CA MET A 216 5.80 -10.89 20.95
C MET A 216 5.76 -11.59 19.59
N GLY A 217 6.44 -11.05 18.56
CA GLY A 217 6.57 -11.68 17.25
C GLY A 217 7.41 -12.95 17.22
N GLY A 218 8.18 -13.21 18.30
CA GLY A 218 9.10 -14.34 18.42
C GLY A 218 10.33 -14.28 17.52
N GLU A 219 11.24 -15.23 17.72
CA GLU A 219 12.30 -15.53 16.76
C GLU A 219 11.76 -16.42 15.63
N PRO A 220 12.12 -16.17 14.37
CA PRO A 220 11.77 -17.07 13.28
C PRO A 220 12.38 -18.46 13.53
N PRO A 221 11.63 -19.57 13.37
CA PRO A 221 12.19 -20.91 13.52
C PRO A 221 13.39 -21.12 12.58
N PRO A 222 14.45 -21.87 12.98
CA PRO A 222 15.58 -22.16 12.11
C PRO A 222 15.12 -22.84 10.81
N GLY A 223 15.49 -22.28 9.66
CA GLY A 223 15.06 -22.76 8.34
C GLY A 223 13.66 -22.29 7.88
N TYR A 224 12.95 -21.51 8.71
CA TYR A 224 11.62 -20.96 8.46
C TYR A 224 11.68 -19.43 8.65
N SER A 225 12.29 -18.71 7.69
CA SER A 225 12.24 -17.23 7.64
C SER A 225 10.94 -16.72 6.98
N SER A 226 9.86 -17.49 7.10
CA SER A 226 8.85 -17.56 6.05
C SER A 226 7.43 -17.42 6.65
N GLY A 227 6.95 -16.17 6.80
CA GLY A 227 5.59 -15.81 7.23
C GLY A 227 5.30 -16.10 8.71
N GLY A 228 5.04 -15.07 9.51
CA GLY A 228 4.80 -15.27 10.94
C GLY A 228 4.26 -14.03 11.64
N MET A 229 4.23 -14.04 12.96
CA MET A 229 3.79 -12.86 13.72
C MET A 229 4.78 -11.70 13.57
N ARG A 230 6.09 -11.99 13.59
CA ARG A 230 7.14 -10.97 13.36
C ARG A 230 6.97 -10.18 12.06
N THR A 231 6.64 -10.83 10.93
CA THR A 231 6.45 -10.12 9.65
C THR A 231 5.23 -9.20 9.68
N LYS A 232 4.15 -9.64 10.33
CA LYS A 232 2.95 -8.83 10.55
C LYS A 232 3.23 -7.63 11.45
N LEU A 233 4.03 -7.78 12.50
CA LEU A 233 4.42 -6.67 13.37
C LEU A 233 5.31 -5.64 12.66
N ILE A 234 6.20 -6.09 11.77
CA ILE A 234 6.97 -5.18 10.92
C ILE A 234 6.05 -4.43 9.95
N ALA A 235 5.09 -5.12 9.34
CA ALA A 235 4.07 -4.50 8.50
C ALA A 235 3.23 -3.49 9.29
N ALA A 236 2.84 -3.82 10.52
CA ALA A 236 2.11 -2.94 11.41
C ALA A 236 2.91 -1.66 11.70
N ARG A 237 4.22 -1.79 11.95
CA ARG A 237 5.12 -0.65 12.20
C ARG A 237 5.20 0.29 11.01
N ILE A 238 5.32 -0.26 9.80
CA ILE A 238 5.32 0.51 8.55
C ILE A 238 3.97 1.21 8.35
N ALA A 239 2.86 0.47 8.44
CA ALA A 239 1.52 1.01 8.19
C ALA A 239 1.13 2.11 9.19
N THR A 240 1.28 1.84 10.50
CA THR A 240 0.93 2.79 11.56
C THR A 240 1.82 4.03 11.52
N GLY A 241 3.11 3.89 11.20
CA GLY A 241 4.02 5.02 10.98
C GLY A 241 3.62 5.91 9.81
N ALA A 242 2.92 5.36 8.81
CA ALA A 242 2.38 6.09 7.67
C ALA A 242 0.97 6.69 7.92
N GLY A 243 0.39 6.51 9.11
CA GLY A 243 -0.95 7.01 9.39
C GLY A 243 -2.08 6.08 8.95
N CYS A 244 -1.76 4.81 8.71
CA CYS A 244 -2.68 3.75 8.34
C CYS A 244 -2.90 2.80 9.52
N ALA A 245 -4.15 2.59 9.96
CA ALA A 245 -4.44 1.58 10.96
C ALA A 245 -4.27 0.19 10.35
N MET A 246 -3.79 -0.79 11.12
CA MET A 246 -3.65 -2.17 10.63
C MET A 246 -4.48 -3.15 11.44
N ALA A 247 -5.12 -4.12 10.81
CA ALA A 247 -5.73 -5.26 11.48
C ALA A 247 -5.02 -6.57 11.13
N ILE A 248 -4.90 -7.46 12.12
CA ILE A 248 -4.67 -8.89 11.88
C ILE A 248 -5.99 -9.60 12.17
N ALA A 249 -6.54 -10.29 11.19
CA ALA A 249 -7.83 -10.96 11.27
C ALA A 249 -7.79 -12.34 10.63
N LYS A 250 -8.70 -13.22 11.04
CA LYS A 250 -8.82 -14.56 10.48
C LYS A 250 -9.47 -14.51 9.09
N GLY A 251 -8.86 -15.17 8.10
CA GLY A 251 -9.31 -15.11 6.70
C GLY A 251 -9.98 -16.38 6.16
N GLU A 252 -10.02 -17.47 6.92
CA GLU A 252 -10.45 -18.79 6.41
C GLU A 252 -11.94 -18.89 6.08
N ALA A 253 -12.75 -18.12 6.81
CA ALA A 253 -14.20 -18.08 6.63
C ALA A 253 -14.57 -17.43 5.29
N MET A 254 -15.74 -17.81 4.77
CA MET A 254 -16.39 -17.08 3.69
C MET A 254 -16.74 -15.67 4.17
N HIS A 255 -16.72 -14.69 3.27
CA HIS A 255 -17.00 -13.29 3.58
C HIS A 255 -16.14 -12.71 4.73
N PRO A 256 -14.80 -12.80 4.67
CA PRO A 256 -13.95 -12.39 5.78
C PRO A 256 -13.96 -10.86 6.03
N LEU A 257 -14.26 -10.04 5.03
CA LEU A 257 -14.38 -8.58 5.19
C LEU A 257 -15.73 -8.22 5.82
N ARG A 258 -16.81 -8.90 5.43
CA ARG A 258 -18.10 -8.76 6.11
C ARG A 258 -18.01 -9.19 7.57
N ALA A 259 -17.35 -10.32 7.84
CA ALA A 259 -17.13 -10.78 9.20
C ALA A 259 -16.38 -9.73 10.04
N LEU A 260 -15.35 -9.08 9.47
CA LEU A 260 -14.64 -7.99 10.13
C LEU A 260 -15.57 -6.79 10.41
N GLU A 261 -16.42 -6.42 9.46
CA GLU A 261 -17.42 -5.36 9.61
C GLU A 261 -18.45 -5.67 10.71
N GLU A 262 -18.85 -6.93 10.83
CA GLU A 262 -19.76 -7.46 11.85
C GLU A 262 -19.10 -7.68 13.23
N GLY A 263 -17.82 -7.32 13.38
CA GLY A 263 -17.12 -7.38 14.66
C GLY A 263 -16.41 -8.69 14.96
N ALA A 264 -16.02 -9.46 13.93
CA ALA A 264 -15.15 -10.62 14.11
C ALA A 264 -13.87 -10.24 14.87
N ARG A 265 -13.40 -11.16 15.71
CA ARG A 265 -12.20 -10.96 16.53
C ARG A 265 -11.00 -10.66 15.64
N CYS A 266 -10.31 -9.57 15.98
CA CYS A 266 -9.10 -9.10 15.31
C CYS A 266 -8.25 -8.30 16.30
N THR A 267 -6.98 -8.11 15.98
CA THR A 267 -6.14 -7.10 16.66
C THR A 267 -6.01 -5.88 15.78
N TRP A 268 -6.41 -4.72 16.28
CA TRP A 268 -6.15 -3.43 15.65
C TRP A 268 -4.86 -2.79 16.16
N PHE A 269 -3.99 -2.40 15.26
CA PHE A 269 -2.82 -1.56 15.49
C PHE A 269 -3.16 -0.14 15.06
N LEU A 270 -3.19 0.79 16.00
CA LEU A 270 -3.62 2.16 15.74
C LEU A 270 -2.45 3.00 15.23
N ALA A 271 -2.75 3.89 14.29
CA ALA A 271 -1.80 4.91 13.87
C ALA A 271 -1.81 6.06 14.87
N PRO A 272 -0.64 6.54 15.34
CA PRO A 272 -0.59 7.71 16.20
C PRO A 272 -1.12 8.95 15.44
N PRO A 273 -1.81 9.88 16.12
CA PRO A 273 -2.45 11.05 15.48
C PRO A 273 -1.48 11.85 14.59
N GLU A 274 -0.20 11.87 14.93
CA GLU A 274 0.82 12.66 14.27
C GLU A 274 1.48 11.95 13.06
N ALA A 275 1.10 10.70 12.75
CA ALA A 275 1.74 9.91 11.69
C ALA A 275 1.49 10.51 10.29
N ARG A 276 0.25 10.92 9.99
CA ARG A 276 -0.07 11.59 8.70
C ARG A 276 0.63 12.94 8.56
N THR A 277 0.75 13.68 9.67
CA THR A 277 1.50 14.93 9.69
C THR A 277 3.01 14.70 9.65
N ALA A 278 3.53 13.52 9.99
CA ALA A 278 4.97 13.22 9.95
C ALA A 278 5.54 13.23 8.52
N ARG A 279 4.80 12.70 7.52
CA ARG A 279 5.23 12.78 6.10
C ARG A 279 5.26 14.24 5.62
N LYS A 280 4.23 15.02 5.93
CA LYS A 280 4.20 16.44 5.61
C LYS A 280 5.32 17.19 6.34
N ARG A 281 5.58 16.87 7.61
CA ARG A 281 6.71 17.42 8.38
C ARG A 281 8.06 17.00 7.80
N TRP A 282 8.20 15.80 7.25
CA TRP A 282 9.41 15.35 6.57
C TRP A 282 9.66 16.13 5.28
N ILE A 283 8.61 16.36 4.47
CA ILE A 283 8.68 17.26 3.30
C ILE A 283 9.02 18.69 3.73
N ALA A 284 8.44 19.18 4.83
CA ALA A 284 8.65 20.54 5.32
C ALA A 284 10.03 20.77 5.96
N GLY A 285 10.57 19.80 6.71
CA GLY A 285 11.65 20.05 7.68
C GLY A 285 12.93 19.21 7.56
N SER A 286 12.93 18.08 6.82
CA SER A 286 14.05 17.12 6.89
C SER A 286 14.88 16.97 5.62
N LEU A 287 14.46 17.60 4.52
CA LEU A 287 15.19 17.58 3.26
C LEU A 287 15.66 18.98 2.90
N ALA A 288 16.97 19.13 2.67
CA ALA A 288 17.50 20.32 2.02
C ALA A 288 16.93 20.36 0.58
N PRO A 289 16.20 21.41 0.18
CA PRO A 289 15.70 21.52 -1.19
C PRO A 289 16.87 21.47 -2.18
N LEU A 290 16.74 20.63 -3.21
CA LEU A 290 17.74 20.52 -4.28
C LEU A 290 17.49 21.53 -5.41
N GLY A 291 16.31 22.15 -5.41
CA GLY A 291 15.94 23.20 -6.36
C GLY A 291 14.89 24.16 -5.81
N THR A 292 14.58 25.20 -6.58
CA THR A 292 13.59 26.22 -6.23
C THR A 292 12.72 26.57 -7.44
N LEU A 293 11.41 26.65 -7.22
CA LEU A 293 10.43 27.16 -8.18
C LEU A 293 10.00 28.55 -7.72
N VAL A 294 10.21 29.56 -8.55
CA VAL A 294 9.67 30.91 -8.33
C VAL A 294 8.29 30.97 -8.99
N VAL A 295 7.27 31.35 -8.24
CA VAL A 295 5.87 31.32 -8.68
C VAL A 295 5.22 32.69 -8.62
N ASP A 296 4.14 32.88 -9.37
CA ASP A 296 3.33 34.11 -9.30
C ASP A 296 2.30 34.10 -8.16
N GLU A 297 1.66 35.26 -7.96
CA GLU A 297 0.64 35.45 -6.91
C GLU A 297 -0.58 34.52 -7.11
N GLY A 298 -0.93 34.22 -8.36
CA GLY A 298 -2.04 33.32 -8.69
C GLY A 298 -1.77 31.90 -8.19
N ALA A 299 -0.54 31.42 -8.40
CA ALA A 299 -0.06 30.15 -7.89
C ALA A 299 -0.04 30.15 -6.36
N VAL A 300 0.51 31.18 -5.71
CA VAL A 300 0.48 31.31 -4.23
C VAL A 300 -0.95 31.23 -3.70
N GLY A 301 -1.88 31.94 -4.33
CA GLY A 301 -3.30 31.89 -3.99
C GLY A 301 -3.90 30.49 -4.15
N ALA A 302 -3.54 29.76 -5.20
CA ALA A 302 -4.00 28.38 -5.44
C ALA A 302 -3.44 27.41 -4.39
N LEU A 303 -2.16 27.54 -4.05
CA LEU A 303 -1.49 26.72 -3.03
C LEU A 303 -2.16 26.89 -1.66
N ARG A 304 -2.47 28.15 -1.28
CA ARG A 304 -3.22 28.46 -0.04
C ARG A 304 -4.60 27.80 0.03
N ARG A 305 -5.22 27.51 -1.11
CA ARG A 305 -6.50 26.77 -1.21
C ARG A 305 -6.31 25.24 -1.23
N GLY A 306 -5.09 24.73 -1.08
CA GLY A 306 -4.78 23.30 -1.11
C GLY A 306 -4.74 22.69 -2.52
N SER A 307 -4.50 23.51 -3.56
CA SER A 307 -4.36 23.03 -4.95
C SER A 307 -2.94 22.58 -5.26
N SER A 308 -2.78 21.77 -6.31
CA SER A 308 -1.46 21.42 -6.88
C SER A 308 -0.80 22.63 -7.54
N LEU A 309 0.53 22.62 -7.66
CA LEU A 309 1.29 23.63 -8.40
C LEU A 309 1.34 23.27 -9.89
N LEU A 310 0.65 24.04 -10.73
CA LEU A 310 0.66 23.88 -12.19
C LEU A 310 1.85 24.63 -12.84
N PRO A 311 2.36 24.17 -14.00
CA PRO A 311 3.44 24.85 -14.72
C PRO A 311 3.13 26.32 -15.05
N ALA A 312 1.87 26.63 -15.36
CA ALA A 312 1.41 27.98 -15.71
C ALA A 312 1.71 29.03 -14.63
N GLY A 313 1.78 28.60 -13.36
CA GLY A 313 2.08 29.47 -12.23
C GLY A 313 3.58 29.63 -11.92
N VAL A 314 4.46 28.92 -12.63
CA VAL A 314 5.91 28.93 -12.42
C VAL A 314 6.57 29.95 -13.35
N ARG A 315 7.32 30.88 -12.76
CA ARG A 315 8.04 31.96 -13.44
C ARG A 315 9.51 31.64 -13.66
N GLU A 316 10.12 30.88 -12.74
CA GLU A 316 11.53 30.53 -12.82
C GLU A 316 11.79 29.18 -12.15
N VAL A 317 12.75 28.43 -12.67
CA VAL A 317 13.21 27.15 -12.12
C VAL A 317 14.72 27.21 -11.88
N ARG A 318 15.13 27.11 -10.61
CA ARG A 318 16.53 27.22 -10.17
C ARG A 318 17.03 25.90 -9.58
N GLY A 319 18.34 25.65 -9.75
CA GLY A 319 19.02 24.44 -9.28
C GLY A 319 18.91 23.28 -10.26
N GLU A 320 19.66 22.22 -9.98
CA GLU A 320 19.63 20.95 -10.73
C GLU A 320 18.98 19.89 -9.85
N PHE A 321 17.93 19.27 -10.36
CA PHE A 321 17.14 18.30 -9.63
C PHE A 321 16.47 17.33 -10.60
N LEU A 322 16.07 16.21 -10.06
CA LEU A 322 15.40 15.13 -10.74
C LEU A 322 13.95 15.04 -10.27
N ARG A 323 13.14 14.33 -11.06
CA ARG A 323 11.81 13.95 -10.63
C ARG A 323 11.85 13.25 -9.27
N GLY A 324 11.03 13.73 -8.34
CA GLY A 324 10.89 13.23 -6.99
C GLY A 324 11.76 13.95 -5.95
N ASP A 325 12.64 14.85 -6.38
CA ASP A 325 13.48 15.63 -5.49
C ASP A 325 12.67 16.74 -4.78
N PRO A 326 13.09 17.10 -3.54
CA PRO A 326 12.48 18.17 -2.77
C PRO A 326 12.81 19.54 -3.38
N LEU A 327 11.77 20.32 -3.65
CA LEU A 327 11.84 21.68 -4.16
C LEU A 327 11.25 22.67 -3.17
N SER A 328 11.86 23.85 -3.13
CA SER A 328 11.35 25.04 -2.47
C SER A 328 10.43 25.79 -3.43
N VAL A 329 9.25 26.23 -2.97
CA VAL A 329 8.34 27.08 -3.76
C VAL A 329 8.36 28.47 -3.16
N ARG A 330 8.82 29.45 -3.94
CA ARG A 330 9.02 30.84 -3.52
C ARG A 330 8.27 31.82 -4.38
N ASP A 331 7.89 32.96 -3.82
CA ASP A 331 7.42 34.09 -4.63
C ASP A 331 8.58 34.95 -5.16
N ALA A 332 8.23 36.01 -5.91
CA ALA A 332 9.19 36.98 -6.43
C ALA A 332 9.94 37.77 -5.35
N THR A 333 9.43 37.83 -4.11
CA THR A 333 10.09 38.47 -2.96
C THR A 333 11.13 37.55 -2.32
N GLY A 334 11.17 36.27 -2.72
CA GLY A 334 12.04 35.25 -2.15
C GLY A 334 11.44 34.54 -0.94
N ARG A 335 10.22 34.88 -0.52
CA ARG A 335 9.52 34.19 0.56
C ARG A 335 9.20 32.76 0.14
N GLU A 336 9.54 31.80 0.99
CA GLU A 336 9.21 30.39 0.80
C GLU A 336 7.80 30.11 1.30
N TRP A 337 6.92 29.72 0.39
CA TRP A 337 5.51 29.45 0.67
C TRP A 337 5.22 27.97 0.88
N ALA A 338 5.99 27.12 0.20
CA ALA A 338 5.78 25.68 0.28
C ALA A 338 7.07 24.92 0.01
N ARG A 339 7.08 23.65 0.40
CA ARG A 339 8.00 22.64 -0.08
C ARG A 339 7.22 21.50 -0.70
N GLY A 340 7.78 20.87 -1.72
CA GLY A 340 7.17 19.69 -2.27
C GLY A 340 8.06 18.92 -3.23
N LEU A 341 7.54 17.86 -3.80
CA LEU A 341 8.33 16.93 -4.60
C LEU A 341 8.05 17.12 -6.08
N SER A 342 9.11 17.25 -6.87
CA SER A 342 8.97 17.52 -8.30
C SER A 342 8.36 16.35 -9.06
N ALA A 343 7.40 16.63 -9.95
CA ALA A 343 6.90 15.70 -10.95
C ALA A 343 7.81 15.60 -12.19
N TYR A 344 8.75 16.53 -12.36
CA TYR A 344 9.65 16.67 -13.50
C TYR A 344 11.10 16.81 -13.06
N ASP A 345 12.06 16.55 -13.95
CA ASP A 345 13.43 17.00 -13.72
C ASP A 345 13.57 18.50 -14.02
N ALA A 346 14.72 19.09 -13.69
CA ALA A 346 14.96 20.51 -13.87
C ALA A 346 14.89 20.95 -15.35
N ALA A 347 15.36 20.10 -16.27
CA ALA A 347 15.36 20.41 -17.69
C ALA A 347 13.94 20.52 -18.25
N ASP A 348 13.10 19.54 -17.96
CA ASP A 348 11.70 19.55 -18.42
C ASP A 348 10.88 20.60 -17.68
N ALA A 349 11.08 20.77 -16.36
CA ALA A 349 10.39 21.81 -15.58
C ALA A 349 10.65 23.22 -16.14
N ARG A 350 11.88 23.53 -16.58
CA ARG A 350 12.22 24.81 -17.24
C ARG A 350 11.48 25.00 -18.56
N ARG A 351 11.33 23.94 -19.35
CA ARG A 351 10.67 24.01 -20.66
C ARG A 351 9.18 24.26 -20.54
N ILE A 352 8.53 23.73 -19.51
CA ILE A 352 7.07 23.86 -19.31
C ILE A 352 6.68 25.00 -18.35
N ALA A 353 7.64 25.67 -17.70
CA ALA A 353 7.37 26.81 -16.82
C ALA A 353 6.62 27.92 -17.58
N GLY A 354 5.51 28.39 -17.02
CA GLY A 354 4.65 29.41 -17.62
C GLY A 354 3.65 28.88 -18.67
N HIS A 355 3.68 27.58 -18.99
CA HIS A 355 2.77 26.98 -19.98
C HIS A 355 1.55 26.31 -19.35
N ARG A 356 0.45 26.18 -20.10
CA ARG A 356 -0.73 25.42 -19.64
C ARG A 356 -0.47 23.92 -19.75
N SER A 357 -1.12 23.12 -18.91
CA SER A 357 -0.92 21.66 -18.88
C SER A 357 -1.20 20.98 -20.24
N ALA A 358 -2.12 21.52 -21.04
CA ALA A 358 -2.39 21.04 -22.40
C ALA A 358 -1.22 21.23 -23.39
N GLU A 359 -0.26 22.11 -23.09
CA GLU A 359 0.91 22.40 -23.94
C GLU A 359 2.10 21.49 -23.62
N ILE A 360 2.08 20.76 -22.50
CA ILE A 360 3.19 19.94 -22.01
C ILE A 360 3.64 18.92 -23.07
N GLU A 361 2.71 18.18 -23.65
CA GLU A 361 3.03 17.12 -24.62
C GLU A 361 3.73 17.66 -25.87
N ALA A 362 3.26 18.81 -26.38
CA ALA A 362 3.87 19.46 -27.54
C ALA A 362 5.29 19.99 -27.23
N ILE A 363 5.50 20.49 -26.02
CA ILE A 363 6.79 21.05 -25.59
C ILE A 363 7.80 19.96 -25.31
N LEU A 364 7.41 18.92 -24.57
CA LEU A 364 8.31 17.86 -24.11
C LEU A 364 8.47 16.71 -25.09
N GLY A 365 7.50 16.51 -25.99
CA GLY A 365 7.41 15.34 -26.88
C GLY A 365 6.81 14.11 -26.21
N TRP A 366 6.31 14.24 -24.98
CA TRP A 366 5.63 13.20 -24.23
C TRP A 366 4.67 13.81 -23.21
N ARG A 367 3.58 13.10 -22.88
CA ARG A 367 2.60 13.58 -21.90
C ARG A 367 2.98 13.19 -20.48
N GLY A 368 3.28 14.20 -19.65
CA GLY A 368 3.51 14.04 -18.21
C GLY A 368 2.29 14.38 -17.35
N ARG A 369 2.54 14.61 -16.06
CA ARG A 369 1.52 15.08 -15.11
C ARG A 369 1.12 16.53 -15.39
N ASP A 370 -0.14 16.88 -15.16
CA ASP A 370 -0.58 18.25 -15.39
C ASP A 370 0.07 19.26 -14.43
N GLU A 371 0.47 18.79 -13.24
CA GLU A 371 1.12 19.55 -12.19
C GLU A 371 2.65 19.32 -12.09
N ILE A 372 3.40 20.37 -11.72
CA ILE A 372 4.82 20.27 -11.35
C ILE A 372 4.98 19.72 -9.93
N ILE A 373 4.08 20.08 -9.00
CA ILE A 373 4.02 19.49 -7.66
C ILE A 373 2.56 19.18 -7.32
N HIS A 374 2.25 17.92 -7.02
CA HIS A 374 0.92 17.51 -6.60
C HIS A 374 0.62 17.94 -5.17
N ARG A 375 -0.64 18.31 -4.87
CA ARG A 375 -1.07 18.76 -3.54
C ARG A 375 -0.72 17.78 -2.40
N ASP A 376 -0.73 16.47 -2.69
CA ASP A 376 -0.40 15.43 -1.70
C ASP A 376 1.11 15.32 -1.42
N ASP A 377 1.93 15.91 -2.29
CA ASP A 377 3.38 16.02 -2.17
C ASP A 377 3.83 17.44 -1.87
N LEU A 378 2.89 18.33 -1.54
CA LEU A 378 3.13 19.72 -1.24
C LEU A 378 2.74 20.02 0.20
N VAL A 379 3.57 20.81 0.86
CA VAL A 379 3.34 21.28 2.21
C VAL A 379 3.55 22.78 2.23
N LEU A 380 2.49 23.50 2.61
CA LEU A 380 2.61 24.92 2.91
C LEU A 380 3.47 25.09 4.15
N LEU A 381 4.41 26.02 4.07
CA LEU A 381 5.09 26.51 5.26
C LEU A 381 4.22 27.66 5.78
N GLU A 382 3.63 27.47 6.97
CA GLU A 382 2.74 28.47 7.57
C GLU A 382 3.48 29.79 7.85
N GLU A 383 2.67 30.86 7.96
CA GLU A 383 2.96 32.26 7.63
C GLU A 383 4.17 32.92 8.29
#